data_AF-R6CNH7-F1
#
_entry.id   AF-R6CNH7-F1
#
_cell.length_a   1.000
_cell.length_b   1.000
_cell.length_c   1.000
_cell.angle_alpha   90.00
_cell.angle_beta   90.00
_cell.angle_gamma   90.00
#
_symmetry.space_group_name_H-M   'P 1'
#
loop_
_entity.id
_entity.type
_entity.pdbx_description
1 polymer ?
#
loop_
_entity_poly.entity_id
_entity_poly.type
_entity_poly.pdbx_seq_one_letter_code
_entity_poly.pdbx_strand_id
1 'polypeptide(L)'
;MFTINLGPFSGKNAPEIHYHPSIADRILEGTAALCLLSGIGIVCWNYFHTDILSDYGVYGIFISIVVFTLLFGGAYAPVRCINFPVRIGKHNVVKQYILVIKLIRIFNIFLTMFMVAGILSDYYKWVAILKVISLVICVLSIGVYYILAFRYK
;
A
#
# COMPACT_ATOMS: atom_id res chain seq x y z
N MET A 1 2.37 -8.49 17.71
CA MET A 1 2.42 -7.03 17.49
C MET A 1 3.34 -6.79 16.29
N PHE A 2 2.78 -6.52 15.10
CA PHE A 2 3.59 -6.29 13.89
C PHE A 2 4.38 -4.98 14.05
N THR A 3 5.70 -5.05 13.94
CA THR A 3 6.57 -3.86 14.02
C THR A 3 7.00 -3.49 12.61
N ILE A 4 6.58 -2.33 12.12
CA ILE A 4 6.94 -1.80 10.80
C ILE A 4 8.29 -1.07 10.96
N ASN A 5 9.36 -1.62 10.37
CA ASN A 5 10.70 -1.07 10.51
C ASN A 5 11.09 -0.20 9.30
N LEU A 6 10.97 1.13 9.41
CA LEU A 6 11.38 2.08 8.36
C LEU A 6 12.72 2.78 8.68
N GLY A 7 13.34 2.48 9.82
CA GLY A 7 14.61 3.07 10.24
C GLY A 7 14.99 2.82 11.69
N PRO A 8 16.10 3.40 12.17
CA PRO A 8 16.70 3.04 13.46
C PRO A 8 15.98 3.64 14.69
N PHE A 9 15.08 4.62 14.52
CA PHE A 9 14.46 5.34 15.63
C PHE A 9 13.08 4.78 15.98
N SER A 10 12.91 4.24 17.18
CA SER A 10 11.64 3.61 17.56
C SER A 10 10.60 4.62 18.06
N GLY A 11 9.36 4.51 17.58
CA GLY A 11 8.19 5.25 18.07
C GLY A 11 7.61 4.75 19.41
N LYS A 12 8.22 3.73 20.05
CA LYS A 12 7.72 3.12 21.28
C LYS A 12 7.49 4.09 22.45
N ASN A 13 8.28 5.18 22.52
CA ASN A 13 8.17 6.20 23.56
C ASN A 13 7.24 7.37 23.19
N ALA A 14 6.59 7.32 22.02
CA ALA A 14 5.69 8.38 21.58
C ALA A 14 4.31 8.26 22.27
N PRO A 15 3.65 9.40 22.57
CA PRO A 15 2.30 9.40 23.11
C PRO A 15 1.33 8.66 22.18
N GLU A 16 0.26 8.13 22.75
CA GLU A 16 -0.76 7.39 22.03
C GLU A 16 -1.55 8.37 21.15
N ILE A 17 -1.19 8.43 19.87
CA ILE A 17 -1.85 9.28 18.90
C ILE A 17 -2.77 8.38 18.09
N HIS A 18 -4.08 8.53 18.30
CA HIS A 18 -5.09 7.94 17.43
C HIS A 18 -5.22 8.82 16.19
N TYR A 19 -4.83 8.29 15.04
CA TYR A 19 -4.99 9.00 13.78
C TYR A 19 -6.47 9.06 13.40
N HIS A 20 -6.98 10.26 13.14
CA HIS A 20 -8.27 10.42 12.48
C HIS A 20 -8.02 10.51 10.97
N PRO A 21 -8.52 9.56 10.15
CA PRO A 21 -8.27 9.55 8.72
C PRO A 21 -8.90 10.78 8.05
N SER A 22 -8.13 11.47 7.23
CA SER A 22 -8.63 12.59 6.43
C SER A 22 -9.47 12.09 5.25
N ILE A 23 -10.27 12.99 4.64
CA ILE A 23 -11.04 12.69 3.43
C ILE A 23 -10.14 12.18 2.30
N ALA A 24 -8.96 12.79 2.13
CA ALA A 24 -7.97 12.34 1.16
C ALA A 24 -7.52 10.89 1.41
N ASP A 25 -7.38 10.51 2.67
CA ASP A 25 -6.93 9.17 3.03
C ASP A 25 -8.04 8.13 2.77
N ARG A 26 -9.31 8.50 2.93
CA ARG A 26 -10.46 7.67 2.53
C ARG A 26 -10.57 7.50 1.02
N ILE A 27 -10.27 8.54 0.23
CA ILE A 27 -10.21 8.43 -1.24
C ILE A 27 -9.11 7.46 -1.66
N LEU A 28 -7.96 7.49 -1.00
CA LEU A 28 -6.86 6.56 -1.28
C LEU A 28 -7.26 5.11 -0.96
N GLU A 29 -7.92 4.88 0.18
CA GLU A 29 -8.47 3.56 0.52
C GLU A 29 -9.53 3.09 -0.48
N GLY A 30 -10.45 3.98 -0.86
CA GLY A 30 -11.49 3.70 -1.85
C GLY A 30 -10.89 3.34 -3.22
N THR A 31 -9.86 4.06 -3.65
CA THR A 31 -9.14 3.77 -4.90
C THR A 31 -8.50 2.38 -4.87
N ALA A 32 -7.83 2.02 -3.77
CA ALA A 32 -7.23 0.70 -3.62
C ALA A 32 -8.30 -0.41 -3.61
N ALA A 33 -9.44 -0.19 -2.93
CA ALA A 33 -10.55 -1.14 -2.90
C ALA A 33 -11.19 -1.33 -4.28
N LEU A 34 -11.41 -0.23 -5.04
CA LEU A 34 -11.91 -0.30 -6.41
C LEU A 34 -10.95 -1.07 -7.33
N CYS A 35 -9.65 -0.90 -7.14
CA CYS A 35 -8.63 -1.63 -7.89
C CYS A 35 -8.66 -3.14 -7.57
N LEU A 36 -8.81 -3.51 -6.29
CA LEU A 36 -8.99 -4.91 -5.90
C LEU A 36 -10.26 -5.51 -6.52
N LEU A 37 -11.38 -4.80 -6.44
CA LEU A 37 -12.67 -5.24 -6.99
C LEU A 37 -12.62 -5.43 -8.51
N SER A 38 -11.93 -4.54 -9.23
CA SER A 38 -11.75 -4.70 -10.68
C SER A 38 -10.93 -5.95 -11.01
N GLY A 39 -9.87 -6.24 -10.24
CA GLY A 39 -9.09 -7.48 -10.35
C GLY A 39 -9.94 -8.74 -10.16
N ILE A 40 -10.81 -8.74 -9.14
CA ILE A 40 -11.76 -9.84 -8.89
C ILE A 40 -12.73 -9.98 -10.06
N GLY A 41 -13.32 -8.87 -10.52
CA GLY A 41 -14.24 -8.86 -11.65
C GLY A 41 -13.63 -9.42 -12.93
N ILE A 42 -12.37 -9.13 -13.21
CA ILE A 42 -11.63 -9.66 -14.36
C ILE A 42 -11.50 -11.18 -14.29
N VAL A 43 -11.10 -11.74 -13.14
CA VAL A 43 -10.94 -13.20 -13.02
C VAL A 43 -12.29 -13.90 -13.07
N CYS A 44 -13.32 -13.34 -12.44
CA CYS A 44 -14.69 -13.84 -12.57
C CYS A 44 -15.15 -13.80 -14.04
N TRP A 45 -14.89 -12.70 -14.77
CA TRP A 45 -15.23 -12.59 -16.18
C TRP A 45 -14.53 -13.65 -17.02
N ASN A 46 -13.22 -13.85 -16.83
CA ASN A 46 -12.46 -14.88 -17.52
C ASN A 46 -13.01 -16.28 -17.23
N TYR A 47 -13.39 -16.56 -15.98
CA TYR A 47 -14.02 -17.82 -15.61
C TYR A 47 -15.33 -18.06 -16.39
N PHE A 48 -16.23 -17.07 -16.45
CA PHE A 48 -17.48 -17.20 -17.22
C PHE A 48 -17.29 -17.33 -18.73
N HIS A 49 -16.16 -16.87 -19.28
CA HIS A 49 -15.92 -16.88 -20.72
C HIS A 49 -15.13 -18.09 -21.21
N THR A 50 -14.34 -18.72 -20.34
CA THR A 50 -13.45 -19.84 -20.70
C THR A 50 -13.74 -21.13 -19.93
N ASP A 51 -14.62 -21.11 -18.93
CA ASP A 51 -14.91 -22.20 -17.99
C ASP A 51 -13.67 -22.79 -17.29
N ILE A 52 -12.52 -22.14 -17.44
CA ILE A 52 -11.23 -22.55 -16.88
C ILE A 52 -10.82 -21.50 -15.87
N LEU A 53 -10.67 -21.94 -14.62
CA LEU A 53 -10.13 -21.10 -13.56
C LEU A 53 -8.60 -21.16 -13.63
N SER A 54 -7.97 -20.08 -14.06
CA SER A 54 -6.50 -19.99 -14.05
C SER A 54 -6.01 -19.98 -12.61
N ASP A 55 -5.28 -21.03 -12.21
CA ASP A 55 -4.64 -21.13 -10.89
C ASP A 55 -3.83 -19.88 -10.57
N TYR A 56 -3.07 -19.37 -11.54
CA TYR A 56 -2.29 -18.13 -11.41
C TYR A 56 -3.16 -16.90 -11.11
N GLY A 57 -4.35 -16.80 -11.71
CA GLY A 57 -5.29 -15.71 -11.44
C GLY A 57 -5.87 -15.78 -10.02
N VAL A 58 -6.21 -16.98 -9.55
CA VAL A 58 -6.74 -17.20 -8.19
C VAL A 58 -5.69 -16.89 -7.13
N TYR A 59 -4.47 -17.41 -7.28
CA TYR A 59 -3.36 -17.10 -6.37
C TYR A 59 -3.03 -15.60 -6.40
N GLY A 60 -3.05 -14.98 -7.58
CA GLY A 60 -2.85 -13.54 -7.74
C GLY A 60 -3.86 -12.69 -6.97
N ILE A 61 -5.16 -13.03 -7.05
CA ILE A 61 -6.20 -12.34 -6.28
C ILE A 61 -6.05 -12.61 -4.79
N PHE A 62 -5.83 -13.86 -4.39
CA PHE A 62 -5.70 -14.21 -2.98
C PHE A 62 -4.55 -13.43 -2.32
N ILE A 63 -3.39 -13.38 -2.96
CA ILE A 63 -2.25 -12.57 -2.51
C ILE A 63 -2.64 -11.08 -2.47
N SER A 64 -3.36 -10.58 -3.48
CA SER A 64 -3.82 -9.18 -3.52
C SER A 64 -4.73 -8.83 -2.35
N ILE A 65 -5.66 -9.72 -1.98
CA ILE A 65 -6.55 -9.55 -0.82
C ILE A 65 -5.72 -9.52 0.46
N VAL A 66 -4.81 -10.47 0.64
CA VAL A 66 -3.94 -10.54 1.83
C VAL A 66 -3.10 -9.26 1.96
N VAL A 67 -2.46 -8.82 0.87
CA VAL A 67 -1.65 -7.59 0.85
C VAL A 67 -2.52 -6.37 1.13
N PHE A 68 -3.70 -6.27 0.51
CA PHE A 68 -4.64 -5.19 0.74
C PHE A 68 -5.06 -5.11 2.21
N THR A 69 -5.45 -6.23 2.81
CA THR A 69 -5.85 -6.29 4.23
C THR A 69 -4.69 -5.94 5.17
N LEU A 70 -3.48 -6.43 4.88
CA LEU A 70 -2.29 -6.12 5.67
C LEU A 70 -1.95 -4.62 5.64
N LEU A 71 -1.97 -4.00 4.46
CA LEU A 71 -1.65 -2.58 4.31
C LEU A 71 -2.79 -1.67 4.80
N PHE A 72 -4.04 -2.09 4.61
CA PHE A 72 -5.20 -1.41 5.18
C PHE A 72 -5.11 -1.42 6.70
N GLY A 73 -4.90 -2.58 7.33
CA GLY A 73 -4.70 -2.68 8.78
C GLY A 73 -3.45 -1.94 9.28
N GLY A 74 -2.36 -1.99 8.52
CA GLY A 74 -1.12 -1.26 8.80
C GLY A 74 -1.30 0.26 8.82
N ALA A 75 -2.22 0.80 8.02
CA ALA A 75 -2.55 2.23 8.01
C ALA A 75 -3.29 2.69 9.29
N TYR A 76 -3.88 1.76 10.05
CA TYR A 76 -4.50 2.02 11.37
C TYR A 76 -3.59 1.60 12.54
N ALA A 77 -2.37 1.15 12.26
CA ALA A 77 -1.44 0.75 13.31
C ALA A 77 -1.00 1.95 14.17
N PRO A 78 -0.89 1.77 15.50
CA PRO A 78 -0.43 2.83 16.39
C PRO A 78 1.04 3.18 16.13
N VAL A 79 1.41 4.45 16.37
CA VAL A 79 2.78 4.98 16.23
C VAL A 79 3.84 4.11 16.90
N ARG A 80 3.48 3.46 18.01
CA ARG A 80 4.35 2.58 18.80
C ARG A 80 4.85 1.35 18.04
N CYS A 81 4.11 0.92 17.01
CA CYS A 81 4.47 -0.20 16.15
C CYS A 81 5.39 0.19 14.98
N ILE A 82 5.76 1.47 14.85
CA ILE A 82 6.52 1.99 13.70
C ILE A 82 7.90 2.48 14.17
N ASN A 83 8.95 2.01 13.49
CA ASN A 83 10.27 2.63 13.58
C ASN A 83 10.47 3.59 12.42
N PHE A 84 11.04 4.75 12.70
CA PHE A 84 11.18 5.87 11.79
C PHE A 84 12.65 6.05 11.36
N PRO A 85 12.89 6.60 10.16
CA PRO A 85 14.23 6.90 9.65
C PRO A 85 14.89 8.10 10.33
N VAL A 86 14.11 9.00 10.93
CA VAL A 86 14.59 10.24 11.56
C VAL A 86 14.26 10.23 13.05
N ARG A 87 15.11 10.88 13.86
CA ARG A 87 14.90 11.01 15.30
C ARG A 87 13.58 11.72 15.58
N ILE A 88 12.74 11.09 16.39
CA ILE A 88 11.39 11.55 16.68
C ILE A 88 11.42 12.48 17.91
N GLY A 89 10.96 13.72 17.76
CA GLY A 89 10.76 14.68 18.85
C GLY A 89 9.29 15.09 19.01
N LYS A 90 8.88 15.57 20.19
CA LYS A 90 7.46 15.91 20.52
C LYS A 90 6.76 16.79 19.47
N HIS A 91 7.49 17.65 18.77
CA HIS A 91 6.96 18.56 17.75
C HIS A 91 6.77 17.92 16.36
N ASN A 92 7.49 16.83 16.05
CA ASN A 92 7.53 16.24 14.70
C ASN A 92 6.95 14.83 14.61
N VAL A 93 6.64 14.18 15.75
CA VAL A 93 5.97 12.85 15.82
C VAL A 93 4.75 12.80 14.90
N VAL A 94 3.87 13.80 15.01
CA VAL A 94 2.58 13.82 14.29
C VAL A 94 2.82 13.89 12.78
N LYS A 95 3.73 14.76 12.33
CA LYS A 95 4.04 14.94 10.90
C LYS A 95 4.65 13.67 10.31
N GLN A 96 5.62 13.07 11.02
CA GLN A 96 6.25 11.83 10.58
C GLN A 96 5.26 10.67 10.54
N TYR A 97 4.36 10.57 11.52
CA TYR A 97 3.33 9.56 11.56
C TYR A 97 2.35 9.69 10.38
N ILE A 98 1.88 10.90 10.09
CA ILE A 98 1.02 11.17 8.93
C ILE A 98 1.71 10.77 7.62
N LEU A 99 3.00 11.10 7.48
CA LEU A 99 3.79 10.73 6.29
C LEU A 99 3.87 9.21 6.11
N VAL A 100 4.07 8.45 7.21
CA VAL A 100 4.10 6.97 7.14
C VAL A 100 2.74 6.41 6.75
N ILE A 101 1.65 6.89 7.37
CA ILE A 101 0.31 6.41 7.03
C ILE A 101 -0.02 6.67 5.56
N LYS A 102 0.32 7.87 5.06
CA LYS A 102 0.15 8.21 3.64
C LYS A 102 1.00 7.32 2.73
N LEU A 103 2.25 7.04 3.11
CA LEU A 103 3.10 6.11 2.36
C LEU A 103 2.45 4.72 2.29
N ILE A 104 1.98 4.17 3.40
CA ILE A 104 1.33 2.84 3.45
C ILE A 104 0.10 2.80 2.54
N ARG A 105 -0.75 3.84 2.57
CA ARG A 105 -1.95 3.93 1.72
C ARG A 105 -1.60 4.03 0.23
N ILE A 106 -0.58 4.82 -0.12
CA ILE A 106 -0.08 4.95 -1.49
C ILE A 106 0.52 3.63 -1.97
N PHE A 107 1.30 2.96 -1.11
CA PHE A 107 1.83 1.62 -1.34
C PHE A 107 0.72 0.61 -1.65
N ASN A 108 -0.38 0.67 -0.90
CA ASN A 108 -1.52 -0.22 -1.09
C ASN A 108 -2.12 -0.09 -2.50
N ILE A 109 -2.26 1.14 -3.01
CA ILE A 109 -2.76 1.38 -4.37
C ILE A 109 -1.80 0.79 -5.42
N PHE A 110 -0.51 1.11 -5.34
CA PHE A 110 0.43 0.66 -6.37
C PHE A 110 0.68 -0.85 -6.34
N LEU A 111 0.69 -1.47 -5.16
CA LEU A 111 0.82 -2.92 -5.05
C LEU A 111 -0.42 -3.65 -5.54
N THR A 112 -1.64 -3.19 -5.20
CA THR A 112 -2.87 -3.77 -5.74
C THR A 112 -2.93 -3.60 -7.27
N MET A 113 -2.60 -2.42 -7.79
CA MET A 113 -2.53 -2.17 -9.23
C MET A 113 -1.47 -3.02 -9.93
N PHE A 114 -0.32 -3.26 -9.31
CA PHE A 114 0.71 -4.16 -9.83
C PHE A 114 0.21 -5.59 -9.95
N MET A 115 -0.51 -6.10 -8.94
CA MET A 115 -1.03 -7.47 -8.96
C MET A 115 -2.15 -7.65 -9.99
N VAL A 116 -3.09 -6.69 -10.08
CA VAL A 116 -4.16 -6.71 -11.09
C VAL A 116 -3.60 -6.61 -12.51
N ALA A 117 -2.62 -5.72 -12.71
CA ALA A 117 -1.90 -5.63 -13.98
C ALA A 117 -1.10 -6.91 -14.27
N GLY A 118 -0.63 -7.63 -13.24
CA GLY A 118 -0.05 -8.97 -13.37
C GLY A 118 -0.97 -9.93 -14.11
N ILE A 119 -2.21 -10.05 -13.64
CA ILE A 119 -3.22 -10.95 -14.22
C ILE A 119 -3.55 -10.55 -15.67
N LEU A 120 -3.64 -9.25 -15.98
CA LEU A 120 -3.91 -8.79 -17.34
C LEU A 120 -2.71 -8.85 -18.27
N SER A 121 -1.48 -8.87 -17.74
CA SER A 121 -0.27 -8.82 -18.57
C SER A 121 -0.11 -10.03 -19.47
N ASP A 122 -0.76 -11.14 -19.13
CA ASP A 122 -0.79 -12.36 -19.94
C ASP A 122 -1.66 -12.19 -21.21
N TYR A 123 -2.65 -11.30 -21.16
CA TYR A 123 -3.58 -11.04 -22.27
C TYR A 123 -3.16 -9.83 -23.10
N TYR A 124 -2.61 -8.79 -22.46
CA TYR A 124 -2.31 -7.52 -23.12
C TYR A 124 -0.88 -7.04 -22.82
N LYS A 125 -0.06 -6.93 -23.89
CA LYS A 125 1.32 -6.44 -23.81
C LYS A 125 1.44 -5.04 -23.21
N TRP A 126 0.48 -4.15 -23.50
CA TRP A 126 0.44 -2.80 -22.91
C TRP A 126 0.28 -2.82 -21.39
N VAL A 127 -0.41 -3.83 -20.85
CA VAL A 127 -0.61 -3.96 -19.40
C VAL A 127 0.66 -4.46 -18.71
N ALA A 128 1.51 -5.22 -19.40
CA ALA A 128 2.84 -5.55 -18.91
C ALA A 128 3.70 -4.29 -18.65
N ILE A 129 3.59 -3.28 -19.53
CA ILE A 129 4.26 -1.99 -19.34
C ILE A 129 3.69 -1.27 -18.11
N LEU A 130 2.36 -1.24 -17.98
CA LEU A 130 1.68 -0.61 -16.84
C LEU A 130 2.06 -1.29 -15.50
N LYS A 131 2.21 -2.62 -15.48
CA LYS A 131 2.72 -3.37 -14.33
C LYS A 131 4.10 -2.87 -13.90
N VAL A 132 5.03 -2.75 -14.85
CA VAL A 132 6.39 -2.26 -14.57
C VAL A 132 6.36 -0.83 -14.06
N ILE A 133 5.57 0.04 -14.69
CA ILE A 133 5.40 1.44 -14.26
C ILE A 133 4.88 1.51 -12.82
N SER A 134 3.87 0.71 -12.46
CA SER A 134 3.34 0.68 -11.09
C SER A 134 4.43 0.32 -10.06
N LEU A 135 5.28 -0.65 -10.38
CA LEU A 135 6.37 -1.07 -9.51
C LEU A 135 7.44 0.03 -9.36
N VAL A 136 7.79 0.71 -10.46
CA VAL A 136 8.75 1.84 -10.43
C VAL A 136 8.21 2.98 -9.57
N ILE A 137 6.94 3.35 -9.73
CA ILE A 137 6.32 4.41 -8.92
C ILE A 137 6.24 4.01 -7.44
N CYS A 138 5.97 2.74 -7.15
CA CYS A 138 5.99 2.21 -5.78
C CYS A 138 7.37 2.44 -5.12
N VAL A 139 8.47 2.11 -5.81
CA VAL A 139 9.84 2.35 -5.31
C VAL A 139 10.13 3.85 -5.18
N LEU A 140 9.74 4.67 -6.16
CA LEU A 140 9.92 6.13 -6.09
C LEU A 140 9.17 6.74 -4.91
N SER A 141 8.01 6.21 -4.54
CA SER A 141 7.24 6.70 -3.40
C SER A 141 7.98 6.53 -2.05
N ILE A 142 8.84 5.51 -1.93
CA ILE A 142 9.78 5.38 -0.80
C ILE A 142 10.77 6.55 -0.81
N GLY A 143 11.38 6.83 -1.96
CA GLY A 143 12.34 7.93 -2.09
C GLY A 143 11.75 9.28 -1.71
N VAL A 144 10.54 9.57 -2.20
CA VAL A 144 9.79 10.79 -1.84
C VAL A 144 9.52 10.83 -0.33
N TYR A 145 9.13 9.71 0.28
CA TYR A 145 8.94 9.63 1.73
C TYR A 145 10.22 9.96 2.49
N TYR A 146 11.38 9.40 2.12
CA TYR A 146 12.64 9.71 2.80
C TYR A 146 13.00 11.19 2.66
N ILE A 147 12.87 11.77 1.45
CA ILE A 147 13.15 13.20 1.23
C ILE A 147 12.25 14.08 2.11
N LEU A 148 10.95 13.78 2.18
CA LEU A 148 10.02 14.52 3.03
C LEU A 148 10.32 14.31 4.51
N ALA A 149 10.62 13.09 4.94
CA ALA A 149 10.97 12.78 6.33
C ALA A 149 12.20 13.57 6.79
N PHE A 150 13.22 13.74 5.93
CA PHE A 150 14.39 14.57 6.22
C PHE A 150 14.07 16.08 6.22
N ARG A 151 13.16 16.54 5.35
CA ARG A 151 12.75 17.95 5.29
C ARG A 151 11.91 18.38 6.50
N TYR A 152 11.12 17.47 7.05
CA TYR A 152 10.26 17.70 8.22
C TYR A 152 10.89 17.21 9.54
N LYS A 153 12.23 17.17 9.59
CA LYS A 153 13.00 16.81 10.79
C LYS A 153 12.79 17.78 11.95
#